data_AF-A0A310SBG1-F1
#
_entry.id   AF-A0A310SBG1-F1
#
_cell.length_a   1.000
_cell.length_b   1.000
_cell.length_c   1.000
_cell.angle_alpha   90.00
_cell.angle_beta   90.00
_cell.angle_gamma   90.00
#
_symmetry.space_group_name_H-M   'P 1'
#
loop_
_entity.id
_entity.type
_entity.pdbx_description
1 polymer ?
#
loop_
_entity_poly.entity_id
_entity_poly.type
_entity_poly.pdbx_seq_one_letter_code
_entity_poly.pdbx_strand_id
1 'polypeptide(L)'
;PGISANLRSDLGTTAVQAAKAVGYVGAGTVEFIMDPNRNSFYFMEMNTRLQVEHPVTEAITGLDLVEWQLRVAAGGELPLEQTEITFQGHAFEARIYAENPRKNFLPGAGKVSYMRIPESLSKTIRVETGIREKDEVSVHYDPMIAKLIVWGKDRQEALAILRLQLNDYNIAGLDTNIEFIKDLCSHSNFWQGQIHTGFIEEHYRELLPNLHVPSEIAAQATLALILYDDTHSLQSSFKTNDPFSPFATEIGLRLNYTLTRTFSFNVGEDDIKVEDREWQFDIPPTKFLSKLTNNQTELDPCKALSPMPGFVGKLFVAKGDTVKIGDALVVINAMKMEHIVRASTSGIVESVSCSIGDNVPKDKVLVKLIKSIS
;
A
#
# COMPACT_ATOMS: atom_id res chain seq x y z
N PRO A 1 15.95 -12.77 12.21
CA PRO A 1 14.86 -13.64 12.73
C PRO A 1 15.34 -15.09 12.74
N GLY A 2 14.79 -15.95 13.59
CA GLY A 2 15.13 -17.39 13.56
C GLY A 2 16.45 -17.79 14.24
N ILE A 3 17.12 -16.89 14.96
CA ILE A 3 18.30 -17.21 15.78
C ILE A 3 17.84 -17.53 17.21
N SER A 4 18.30 -18.66 17.77
CA SER A 4 18.00 -19.09 19.14
C SER A 4 18.62 -18.17 20.20
N ALA A 5 18.11 -18.20 21.43
CA ALA A 5 18.65 -17.40 22.53
C ALA A 5 20.12 -17.74 22.83
N ASN A 6 20.48 -19.03 22.80
CA ASN A 6 21.85 -19.48 23.02
C ASN A 6 22.80 -18.95 21.94
N LEU A 7 22.43 -19.13 20.66
CA LEU A 7 23.24 -18.65 19.54
C LEU A 7 23.41 -17.13 19.56
N ARG A 8 22.38 -16.38 19.97
CA ARG A 8 22.48 -14.93 20.17
C ARG A 8 23.45 -14.57 21.29
N SER A 9 23.43 -15.32 22.39
CA SER A 9 24.37 -15.13 23.51
C SER A 9 25.81 -15.43 23.08
N ASP A 10 26.02 -16.46 22.27
CA ASP A 10 27.33 -16.83 21.74
C ASP A 10 27.88 -15.75 20.81
N LEU A 11 27.05 -15.24 19.89
CA LEU A 11 27.37 -14.09 19.03
C LEU A 11 27.75 -12.86 19.85
N GLY A 12 26.93 -12.50 20.85
CA GLY A 12 27.17 -11.35 21.72
C GLY A 12 28.47 -11.48 22.53
N THR A 13 28.71 -12.66 23.10
CA THR A 13 29.94 -12.93 23.86
C THR A 13 31.18 -12.84 22.97
N THR A 14 31.11 -13.41 21.76
CA THR A 14 32.21 -13.37 20.79
C THR A 14 32.49 -11.93 20.34
N ALA A 15 31.45 -11.13 20.09
CA ALA A 15 31.60 -9.73 19.73
C ALA A 15 32.28 -8.90 20.83
N VAL A 16 31.86 -9.08 22.09
CA VAL A 16 32.46 -8.39 23.24
C VAL A 16 33.91 -8.83 23.45
N GLN A 17 34.23 -10.11 23.26
CA GLN A 17 35.61 -10.61 23.32
C GLN A 17 36.49 -9.98 22.25
N ALA A 18 36.01 -9.88 21.01
CA ALA A 18 36.72 -9.21 19.91
C ALA A 18 36.99 -7.74 20.24
N ALA A 19 35.99 -7.02 20.75
CA ALA A 19 36.14 -5.62 21.17
C ALA A 19 37.16 -5.45 22.31
N LYS A 20 37.13 -6.34 23.32
CA LYS A 20 38.10 -6.33 24.43
C LYS A 20 39.52 -6.62 23.96
N ALA A 21 39.70 -7.54 23.01
CA ALA A 21 41.01 -7.93 22.50
C ALA A 21 41.76 -6.77 21.82
N VAL A 22 41.05 -5.83 21.22
CA VAL A 22 41.62 -4.64 20.57
C VAL A 22 41.56 -3.38 21.45
N GLY A 23 41.10 -3.51 22.70
CA GLY A 23 40.94 -2.37 23.61
C GLY A 23 39.97 -1.31 23.10
N TYR A 24 38.87 -1.74 22.45
CA TYR A 24 37.94 -0.84 21.80
C TYR A 24 37.21 0.07 22.79
N VAL A 25 36.99 1.33 22.39
CA VAL A 25 36.29 2.35 23.18
C VAL A 25 35.20 2.99 22.32
N GLY A 26 34.02 3.22 22.91
CA GLY A 26 32.84 3.75 22.24
C GLY A 26 31.89 2.64 21.76
N ALA A 27 30.94 3.00 20.89
CA ALA A 27 30.05 2.05 20.24
C ALA A 27 30.66 1.59 18.90
N GLY A 28 30.49 0.31 18.58
CA GLY A 28 30.96 -0.30 17.35
C GLY A 28 30.18 -1.57 17.06
N THR A 29 30.27 -2.05 15.82
CA THR A 29 29.53 -3.22 15.36
C THR A 29 30.48 -4.29 14.88
N VAL A 30 30.26 -5.52 15.33
CA VAL A 30 30.96 -6.70 14.83
C VAL A 30 30.04 -7.42 13.86
N GLU A 31 30.50 -7.59 12.63
CA GLU A 31 29.71 -8.21 11.57
C GLU A 31 30.06 -9.68 11.42
N PHE A 32 29.01 -10.50 11.34
CA PHE A 32 29.11 -11.95 11.20
C PHE A 32 28.35 -12.42 9.97
N ILE A 33 28.87 -13.47 9.32
CA ILE A 33 28.15 -14.23 8.31
C ILE A 33 27.63 -15.51 8.96
N MET A 34 26.34 -15.77 8.82
CA MET A 34 25.68 -16.96 9.36
C MET A 34 25.47 -18.00 8.26
N ASP A 35 25.90 -19.24 8.50
CA ASP A 35 25.48 -20.41 7.72
C ASP A 35 24.29 -21.08 8.42
N PRO A 36 23.05 -20.95 7.88
CA PRO A 36 21.88 -21.51 8.52
C PRO A 36 21.85 -23.05 8.50
N ASN A 37 22.53 -23.69 7.54
CA ASN A 37 22.53 -25.16 7.42
C ASN A 37 23.39 -25.80 8.50
N ARG A 38 24.51 -25.16 8.84
CA ARG A 38 25.45 -25.61 9.88
C ARG A 38 25.19 -25.01 11.24
N ASN A 39 24.26 -24.05 11.33
CA ASN A 39 23.99 -23.25 12.52
C ASN A 39 25.27 -22.64 13.13
N SER A 40 26.17 -22.20 12.25
CA SER A 40 27.49 -21.65 12.60
C SER A 40 27.66 -20.25 12.04
N PHE A 41 28.36 -19.40 12.77
CA PHE A 41 28.68 -18.04 12.35
C PHE A 41 30.19 -17.83 12.22
N TYR A 42 30.57 -16.90 11.36
CA TYR A 42 31.94 -16.54 11.09
C TYR A 42 32.11 -15.03 11.19
N PHE A 43 33.17 -14.58 11.85
CA PHE A 43 33.54 -13.17 11.90
C PHE A 43 33.92 -12.68 10.50
N MET A 44 33.38 -11.54 10.10
CA MET A 44 33.72 -10.88 8.85
C MET A 44 34.64 -9.68 9.12
N GLU A 45 34.13 -8.68 9.85
CA GLU A 45 34.87 -7.48 10.21
C GLU A 45 34.28 -6.79 11.44
N MET A 46 34.96 -5.73 11.91
CA MET A 46 34.46 -4.86 12.96
C MET A 46 34.50 -3.41 12.49
N ASN A 47 33.34 -2.75 12.52
CA ASN A 47 33.17 -1.36 12.18
C ASN A 47 33.32 -0.49 13.44
N THR A 48 34.39 0.29 13.47
CA THR A 48 34.84 1.09 14.62
C THR A 48 34.17 2.47 14.71
N ARG A 49 32.85 2.49 14.46
CA ARG A 49 32.01 3.68 14.49
C ARG A 49 30.57 3.29 14.80
N LEU A 50 29.73 4.29 15.11
CA LEU A 50 28.29 4.07 15.17
C LEU A 50 27.79 3.62 13.79
N GLN A 51 26.99 2.55 13.76
CA GLN A 51 26.40 2.09 12.52
C GLN A 51 25.20 2.94 12.11
N VAL A 52 24.95 3.03 10.81
CA VAL A 52 23.85 3.83 10.28
C VAL A 52 22.51 3.26 10.77
N GLU A 53 22.41 1.94 10.82
CA GLU A 53 21.27 1.13 11.28
C GLU A 53 21.13 0.98 12.82
N HIS A 54 21.91 1.72 13.61
CA HIS A 54 21.79 1.69 15.08
C HIS A 54 20.38 1.98 15.62
N PRO A 55 19.48 2.77 14.97
CA PRO A 55 18.16 3.02 15.52
C PRO A 55 17.30 1.76 15.68
N VAL A 56 17.54 0.68 14.93
CA VAL A 56 16.83 -0.60 15.17
C VAL A 56 17.21 -1.24 16.50
N THR A 57 18.46 -1.06 16.94
CA THR A 57 18.93 -1.51 18.25
C THR A 57 18.31 -0.65 19.34
N GLU A 58 18.30 0.67 19.19
CA GLU A 58 17.67 1.60 20.12
C GLU A 58 16.18 1.31 20.28
N ALA A 59 15.47 1.04 19.17
CA ALA A 59 14.03 0.79 19.17
C ALA A 59 13.63 -0.44 20.00
N ILE A 60 14.45 -1.49 20.05
CA ILE A 60 14.13 -2.71 20.81
C ILE A 60 14.75 -2.73 22.22
N THR A 61 15.80 -1.95 22.46
CA THR A 61 16.48 -1.90 23.77
C THR A 61 16.01 -0.73 24.62
N GLY A 62 15.46 0.32 24.02
CA GLY A 62 15.12 1.58 24.69
C GLY A 62 16.33 2.42 25.09
N LEU A 63 17.52 2.11 24.56
CA LEU A 63 18.77 2.80 24.85
C LEU A 63 19.06 3.86 23.79
N ASP A 64 19.75 4.92 24.19
CA ASP A 64 20.32 5.93 23.28
C ASP A 64 21.83 5.69 23.18
N LEU A 65 22.27 5.17 22.03
CA LEU A 65 23.66 4.80 21.80
C LEU A 65 24.55 6.04 21.65
N VAL A 66 24.01 7.14 21.14
CA VAL A 66 24.74 8.41 21.03
C VAL A 66 24.98 9.01 22.42
N GLU A 67 23.97 8.98 23.30
CA GLU A 67 24.09 9.38 24.70
C GLU A 67 25.22 8.58 25.38
N TRP A 68 25.23 7.26 25.21
CA TRP A 68 26.24 6.40 25.82
C TRP A 68 27.64 6.63 25.26
N GLN A 69 27.75 6.88 23.95
CA GLN A 69 29.03 7.26 23.33
C GLN A 69 29.58 8.55 23.95
N LEU A 70 28.74 9.57 24.14
CA LEU A 70 29.14 10.83 24.78
C LEU A 70 29.53 10.62 26.25
N ARG A 71 28.77 9.81 27.00
CA ARG A 71 29.09 9.49 28.40
C ARG A 71 30.45 8.81 28.53
N VAL A 72 30.71 7.77 27.75
CA VAL A 72 31.98 7.04 27.78
C VAL A 72 33.13 7.91 27.28
N ALA A 73 32.92 8.72 26.24
CA ALA A 73 33.92 9.67 25.75
C ALA A 73 34.31 10.72 26.81
N ALA A 74 33.39 11.08 27.70
CA ALA A 74 33.64 11.95 28.85
C ALA A 74 34.32 11.23 30.04
N GLY A 75 34.69 9.95 29.91
CA GLY A 75 35.30 9.15 30.97
C GLY A 75 34.29 8.55 31.96
N GLY A 76 32.99 8.61 31.65
CA GLY A 76 31.94 7.97 32.45
C GLY A 76 31.86 6.46 32.22
N GLU A 77 31.20 5.77 33.14
CA GLU A 77 30.93 4.32 33.06
C GLU A 77 29.65 4.03 32.27
N LEU A 78 29.49 2.77 31.84
CA LEU A 78 28.23 2.30 31.26
C LEU A 78 27.14 2.28 32.34
N PRO A 79 25.92 2.77 32.07
CA PRO A 79 24.88 2.87 33.08
C PRO A 79 24.20 1.55 33.40
N LEU A 80 24.40 0.51 32.59
CA LEU A 80 23.76 -0.80 32.72
C LEU A 80 24.76 -1.92 32.51
N GLU A 81 24.57 -3.00 33.26
CA GLU A 81 25.22 -4.28 33.06
C GLU A 81 24.57 -5.08 31.93
N GLN A 82 25.29 -6.07 31.40
CA GLN A 82 24.81 -6.91 30.29
C GLN A 82 23.48 -7.62 30.61
N THR A 83 23.23 -7.97 31.87
CA THR A 83 22.01 -8.65 32.33
C THR A 83 20.80 -7.73 32.42
N GLU A 84 21.00 -6.41 32.45
CA GLU A 84 19.94 -5.41 32.55
C GLU A 84 19.43 -4.97 31.17
N ILE A 85 20.20 -5.24 30.11
CA ILE A 85 19.81 -4.97 28.73
C ILE A 85 18.72 -5.96 28.32
N THR A 86 17.50 -5.45 28.12
CA THR A 86 16.37 -6.24 27.64
C THR A 86 16.03 -5.91 26.20
N PHE A 87 15.43 -6.87 25.50
CA PHE A 87 14.95 -6.70 24.12
C PHE A 87 13.43 -6.82 24.13
N GLN A 88 12.73 -5.80 23.67
CA GLN A 88 11.28 -5.78 23.58
C GLN A 88 10.82 -5.50 22.15
N GLY A 89 9.89 -6.33 21.68
CA GLY A 89 9.29 -6.19 20.35
C GLY A 89 10.25 -6.50 19.19
N HIS A 90 9.98 -5.87 18.06
CA HIS A 90 10.75 -5.98 16.83
C HIS A 90 10.78 -4.63 16.12
N ALA A 91 11.89 -4.34 15.46
CA ALA A 91 12.04 -3.12 14.69
C ALA A 91 12.47 -3.40 13.25
N PHE A 92 12.06 -2.53 12.34
CA PHE A 92 12.59 -2.44 10.99
C PHE A 92 13.08 -1.02 10.73
N GLU A 93 14.12 -0.90 9.92
CA GLU A 93 14.56 0.36 9.33
C GLU A 93 14.51 0.25 7.82
N ALA A 94 13.93 1.27 7.19
CA ALA A 94 13.96 1.48 5.75
C ALA A 94 14.80 2.73 5.46
N ARG A 95 15.82 2.58 4.62
CA ARG A 95 16.62 3.71 4.13
C ARG A 95 15.98 4.24 2.86
N ILE A 96 15.50 5.48 2.96
CA ILE A 96 14.89 6.18 1.83
C ILE A 96 16.02 6.85 1.07
N TYR A 97 16.28 6.38 -0.15
CA TYR A 97 17.31 6.90 -1.03
C TYR A 97 16.71 7.67 -2.20
N ALA A 98 17.40 8.74 -2.60
CA ALA A 98 17.29 9.37 -3.90
C ALA A 98 17.95 8.47 -4.95
N GLU A 99 17.24 7.45 -5.43
CA GLU A 99 17.74 6.51 -6.43
C GLU A 99 16.59 6.01 -7.30
N ASN A 100 16.91 5.52 -8.49
CA ASN A 100 15.94 4.89 -9.37
C ASN A 100 16.14 3.36 -9.41
N PRO A 101 15.36 2.57 -8.64
CA PRO A 101 15.49 1.12 -8.63
C PRO A 101 15.36 0.47 -10.00
N ARG A 102 14.47 1.00 -10.87
CA ARG A 102 14.22 0.45 -12.21
C ARG A 102 15.35 0.74 -13.19
N LYS A 103 16.17 1.75 -12.90
CA LYS A 103 17.41 2.03 -13.63
C LYS A 103 18.62 1.57 -12.83
N ASN A 104 18.60 0.33 -12.33
CA ASN A 104 19.69 -0.30 -11.57
C ASN A 104 20.14 0.52 -10.35
N PHE A 105 19.18 1.08 -9.60
CA PHE A 105 19.44 1.88 -8.39
C PHE A 105 20.42 3.04 -8.64
N LEU A 106 20.37 3.64 -9.84
CA LEU A 106 21.20 4.80 -10.15
C LEU A 106 20.88 5.94 -9.17
N PRO A 107 21.89 6.51 -8.48
CA PRO A 107 21.70 7.65 -7.61
C PRO A 107 21.09 8.84 -8.35
N GLY A 108 20.06 9.42 -7.75
CA GLY A 108 19.41 10.64 -8.19
C GLY A 108 19.97 11.86 -7.46
N ALA A 109 19.86 13.00 -8.11
CA ALA A 109 20.09 14.32 -7.53
C ALA A 109 19.06 15.29 -8.10
N GLY A 110 18.73 16.33 -7.34
CA GLY A 110 17.75 17.33 -7.76
C GLY A 110 16.90 17.86 -6.62
N LYS A 111 15.93 18.69 -6.99
CA LYS A 111 15.08 19.41 -6.03
C LYS A 111 13.93 18.54 -5.55
N VAL A 112 13.72 18.51 -4.24
CA VAL A 112 12.53 17.94 -3.61
C VAL A 112 11.37 18.92 -3.76
N SER A 113 10.52 18.73 -4.76
CA SER A 113 9.37 19.61 -5.02
C SER A 113 8.28 19.47 -3.96
N TYR A 114 8.11 18.27 -3.42
CA TYR A 114 7.14 17.96 -2.37
C TYR A 114 7.68 16.85 -1.48
N MET A 115 7.43 16.95 -0.18
CA MET A 115 7.83 15.94 0.79
C MET A 115 6.81 15.87 1.91
N ARG A 116 6.13 14.73 2.02
CA ARG A 116 5.33 14.37 3.18
C ARG A 116 6.00 13.22 3.89
N ILE A 117 6.34 13.46 5.15
CA ILE A 117 6.89 12.46 6.06
C ILE A 117 5.74 11.91 6.90
N PRO A 118 5.70 10.61 7.22
CA PRO A 118 4.68 10.07 8.09
C PRO A 118 4.72 10.73 9.47
N GLU A 119 3.55 11.11 10.00
CA GLU A 119 3.50 11.80 11.30
C GLU A 119 3.91 10.83 12.42
N SER A 120 4.97 11.20 13.15
CA SER A 120 5.45 10.47 14.34
C SER A 120 4.51 10.75 15.52
N LEU A 121 3.28 10.23 15.44
CA LEU A 121 2.26 10.41 16.47
C LEU A 121 2.43 9.43 17.64
N SER A 122 3.38 8.48 17.57
CA SER A 122 3.56 7.48 18.63
C SER A 122 4.99 6.95 18.72
N LYS A 123 5.30 6.28 19.84
CA LYS A 123 6.58 5.59 20.10
C LYS A 123 6.92 4.49 19.08
N THR A 124 6.01 4.14 18.18
CA THR A 124 6.23 3.07 17.19
C THR A 124 6.89 3.54 15.91
N ILE A 125 6.98 4.86 15.66
CA ILE A 125 7.50 5.41 14.39
C ILE A 125 8.53 6.50 14.70
N ARG A 126 9.74 6.35 14.16
CA ARG A 126 10.82 7.32 14.20
C ARG A 126 11.28 7.60 12.79
N VAL A 127 11.37 8.87 12.42
CA VAL A 127 11.95 9.28 11.14
C VAL A 127 13.15 10.16 11.43
N GLU A 128 14.30 9.77 10.89
CA GLU A 128 15.51 10.58 10.90
C GLU A 128 15.76 11.07 9.48
N THR A 129 15.73 12.38 9.26
CA THR A 129 15.93 12.96 7.94
C THR A 129 16.87 14.15 8.00
N GLY A 130 17.71 14.28 6.98
CA GLY A 130 18.65 15.39 6.82
C GLY A 130 18.13 16.49 5.89
N ILE A 131 16.96 16.33 5.29
CA ILE A 131 16.41 17.25 4.28
C ILE A 131 14.96 17.62 4.59
N ARG A 132 14.49 18.70 3.96
CA ARG A 132 13.12 19.20 4.05
C ARG A 132 12.51 19.37 2.66
N GLU A 133 11.20 19.56 2.62
CA GLU A 133 10.54 19.98 1.38
C GLU A 133 11.23 21.24 0.82
N LYS A 134 11.46 21.25 -0.51
CA LYS A 134 12.13 22.31 -1.29
C LYS A 134 13.65 22.32 -1.21
N ASP A 135 14.27 21.47 -0.39
CA ASP A 135 15.72 21.27 -0.42
C ASP A 135 16.17 20.56 -1.70
N GLU A 136 17.49 20.54 -1.92
CA GLU A 136 18.14 19.88 -3.05
C GLU A 136 19.02 18.73 -2.55
N VAL A 137 18.84 17.55 -3.15
CA VAL A 137 19.76 16.42 -2.98
C VAL A 137 20.90 16.63 -3.96
N SER A 138 22.08 16.94 -3.42
CA SER A 138 23.29 17.21 -4.22
C SER A 138 24.02 15.93 -4.61
N VAL A 139 24.66 15.95 -5.78
CA VAL A 139 25.57 14.90 -6.25
C VAL A 139 26.85 14.75 -5.41
N HIS A 140 27.14 15.72 -4.54
CA HIS A 140 28.37 15.76 -3.75
C HIS A 140 28.29 14.93 -2.46
N TYR A 141 27.11 14.45 -2.10
CA TYR A 141 26.86 13.71 -0.86
C TYR A 141 26.18 12.38 -1.16
N ASP A 142 26.04 11.56 -0.11
CA ASP A 142 25.28 10.33 -0.16
C ASP A 142 23.79 10.61 -0.49
N PRO A 143 23.14 9.81 -1.35
CA PRO A 143 21.76 10.05 -1.76
C PRO A 143 20.71 9.73 -0.68
N MET A 144 21.09 9.38 0.55
CA MET A 144 20.13 9.05 1.61
C MET A 144 19.33 10.30 2.03
N ILE A 145 18.01 10.19 1.89
CA ILE A 145 17.04 11.21 2.26
C ILE A 145 16.66 11.07 3.74
N ALA A 146 16.37 9.84 4.16
CA ALA A 146 15.90 9.56 5.50
C ALA A 146 16.08 8.09 5.90
N LYS A 147 15.99 7.85 7.21
CA LYS A 147 15.75 6.52 7.80
C LYS A 147 14.34 6.52 8.40
N LEU A 148 13.50 5.62 7.93
CA LEU A 148 12.19 5.34 8.50
C LEU A 148 12.32 4.10 9.38
N ILE A 149 12.16 4.29 10.69
CA ILE A 149 12.25 3.23 11.67
C ILE A 149 10.89 3.00 12.28
N VAL A 150 10.51 1.73 12.35
CA VAL A 150 9.26 1.32 12.96
C VAL A 150 9.49 0.24 13.99
N TRP A 151 8.66 0.22 15.01
CA TRP A 151 8.64 -0.78 16.07
C TRP A 151 7.25 -1.39 16.21
N GLY A 152 7.19 -2.69 16.49
CA GLY A 152 5.97 -3.41 16.86
C GLY A 152 6.25 -4.47 17.93
N LYS A 153 5.20 -5.03 18.52
CA LYS A 153 5.32 -6.10 19.54
C LYS A 153 5.96 -7.38 19.00
N ASP A 154 5.84 -7.60 17.70
CA ASP A 154 6.39 -8.70 16.96
C ASP A 154 6.77 -8.25 15.55
N ARG A 155 7.45 -9.14 14.82
CA ARG A 155 7.92 -8.86 13.47
C ARG A 155 6.78 -8.59 12.48
N GLN A 156 5.64 -9.27 12.60
CA GLN A 156 4.53 -9.11 11.66
C GLN A 156 3.87 -7.75 11.84
N GLU A 157 3.67 -7.33 13.10
CA GLU A 157 3.14 -6.01 13.42
C GLU A 157 4.11 -4.90 12.98
N ALA A 158 5.41 -5.02 13.28
CA ALA A 158 6.40 -4.04 12.84
C ALA A 158 6.43 -3.92 11.30
N LEU A 159 6.36 -5.03 10.57
CA LEU A 159 6.33 -5.02 9.10
C LEU A 159 5.02 -4.42 8.55
N ALA A 160 3.88 -4.67 9.20
CA ALA A 160 2.60 -4.06 8.82
C ALA A 160 2.62 -2.54 9.03
N ILE A 161 3.21 -2.07 10.14
CA ILE A 161 3.42 -0.64 10.40
C ILE A 161 4.34 -0.05 9.33
N LEU A 162 5.47 -0.70 9.00
CA LEU A 162 6.39 -0.23 7.96
C LEU A 162 5.66 0.00 6.63
N ARG A 163 4.88 -0.99 6.19
CA ARG A 163 4.10 -0.90 4.93
C ARG A 163 3.10 0.25 4.95
N LEU A 164 2.42 0.45 6.08
CA LEU A 164 1.48 1.56 6.24
C LEU A 164 2.22 2.91 6.15
N GLN A 165 3.33 3.05 6.87
CA GLN A 165 4.08 4.31 6.92
C GLN A 165 4.75 4.65 5.58
N LEU A 166 5.20 3.65 4.82
CA LEU A 166 5.73 3.88 3.48
C LEU A 166 4.66 4.45 2.53
N ASN A 167 3.37 4.17 2.73
CA ASN A 167 2.29 4.77 1.92
C ASN A 167 2.09 6.26 2.23
N ASP A 168 2.31 6.66 3.49
CA ASP A 168 2.23 8.05 3.94
C ASP A 168 3.52 8.84 3.67
N TYR A 169 4.62 8.16 3.27
CA TYR A 169 5.87 8.79 2.87
C TYR A 169 5.82 9.10 1.37
N ASN A 170 5.62 10.37 1.03
CA ASN A 170 5.51 10.81 -0.36
C ASN A 170 6.60 11.84 -0.68
N ILE A 171 7.38 11.59 -1.72
CA ILE A 171 8.42 12.50 -2.21
C ILE A 171 8.19 12.70 -3.71
N ALA A 172 8.21 13.96 -4.17
CA ALA A 172 8.17 14.30 -5.58
C ALA A 172 9.30 15.26 -5.95
N GLY A 173 9.74 15.21 -7.21
CA GLY A 173 10.82 16.04 -7.76
C GLY A 173 12.09 15.26 -8.12
N LEU A 174 12.26 14.06 -7.56
CA LEU A 174 13.31 13.10 -7.93
C LEU A 174 12.83 11.66 -7.71
N ASP A 175 13.53 10.70 -8.33
CA ASP A 175 13.27 9.27 -8.15
C ASP A 175 13.70 8.80 -6.75
N THR A 176 12.93 7.89 -6.16
CA THR A 176 13.23 7.29 -4.86
C THR A 176 12.98 5.79 -4.84
N ASN A 177 13.57 5.10 -3.86
CA ASN A 177 13.37 3.67 -3.65
C ASN A 177 12.13 3.28 -2.83
N ILE A 178 11.26 4.22 -2.47
CA ILE A 178 10.10 3.97 -1.59
C ILE A 178 9.22 2.83 -2.12
N GLU A 179 8.89 2.85 -3.41
CA GLU A 179 8.06 1.81 -4.03
C GLU A 179 8.75 0.44 -4.03
N PHE A 180 10.05 0.39 -4.28
CA PHE A 180 10.83 -0.86 -4.15
C PHE A 180 10.77 -1.42 -2.72
N ILE A 181 10.86 -0.57 -1.69
CA ILE A 181 10.76 -1.02 -0.30
C ILE A 181 9.33 -1.52 0.00
N LYS A 182 8.29 -0.92 -0.55
CA LYS A 182 6.90 -1.40 -0.42
C LYS A 182 6.73 -2.79 -1.04
N ASP A 183 7.30 -3.00 -2.22
CA ASP A 183 7.29 -4.29 -2.93
C ASP A 183 8.06 -5.35 -2.11
N LEU A 184 9.26 -5.00 -1.61
CA LEU A 184 10.05 -5.86 -0.73
C LEU A 184 9.28 -6.26 0.54
N CYS A 185 8.64 -5.30 1.21
CA CYS A 185 7.85 -5.58 2.41
C CYS A 185 6.60 -6.44 2.13
N SER A 186 6.10 -6.43 0.89
CA SER A 186 4.94 -7.19 0.45
C SER A 186 5.31 -8.59 -0.05
N HIS A 187 6.60 -8.84 -0.35
CA HIS A 187 7.09 -10.13 -0.84
C HIS A 187 6.90 -11.24 0.22
N SER A 188 6.38 -12.38 -0.21
CA SER A 188 6.03 -13.52 0.66
C SER A 188 7.23 -14.03 1.48
N ASN A 189 8.37 -14.27 0.82
CA ASN A 189 9.59 -14.74 1.47
C ASN A 189 10.12 -13.72 2.51
N PHE A 190 10.08 -12.42 2.20
CA PHE A 190 10.45 -11.39 3.15
C PHE A 190 9.49 -11.36 4.35
N TRP A 191 8.18 -11.52 4.12
CA TRP A 191 7.19 -11.62 5.20
C TRP A 191 7.44 -12.84 6.11
N GLN A 192 7.80 -13.99 5.53
CA GLN A 192 8.15 -15.21 6.26
C GLN A 192 9.54 -15.15 6.93
N GLY A 193 10.39 -14.18 6.56
CA GLY A 193 11.77 -14.08 7.03
C GLY A 193 12.74 -15.05 6.36
N GLN A 194 12.36 -15.60 5.20
CA GLN A 194 13.20 -16.40 4.33
C GLN A 194 14.07 -15.48 3.48
N ILE A 195 15.16 -14.98 4.07
CA ILE A 195 16.05 -14.00 3.45
C ILE A 195 17.50 -14.48 3.51
N HIS A 196 18.28 -14.09 2.51
CA HIS A 196 19.73 -14.29 2.42
C HIS A 196 20.35 -13.08 1.70
N THR A 197 21.67 -13.02 1.64
CA THR A 197 22.39 -11.86 1.06
C THR A 197 22.18 -11.69 -0.44
N GLY A 198 21.78 -12.74 -1.16
CA GLY A 198 21.43 -12.70 -2.59
C GLY A 198 19.94 -12.49 -2.88
N PHE A 199 19.11 -12.22 -1.87
CA PHE A 199 17.66 -12.21 -1.99
C PHE A 199 17.13 -11.24 -3.07
N ILE A 200 17.71 -10.04 -3.14
CA ILE A 200 17.26 -9.02 -4.09
C ILE A 200 17.59 -9.43 -5.53
N GLU A 201 18.76 -10.01 -5.76
CA GLU A 201 19.17 -10.49 -7.10
C GLU A 201 18.28 -11.65 -7.56
N GLU A 202 17.96 -12.59 -6.66
CA GLU A 202 17.11 -13.74 -6.96
C GLU A 202 15.68 -13.32 -7.32
N HIS A 203 15.11 -12.36 -6.58
CA HIS A 203 13.72 -11.93 -6.72
C HIS A 203 13.58 -10.61 -7.49
N TYR A 204 14.59 -10.18 -8.25
CA TYR A 204 14.64 -8.86 -8.89
C TYR A 204 13.38 -8.53 -9.70
N ARG A 205 12.86 -9.49 -10.49
CA ARG A 205 11.65 -9.28 -11.33
C ARG A 205 10.38 -9.13 -10.51
N GLU A 206 10.29 -9.79 -9.36
CA GLU A 206 9.13 -9.73 -8.47
C GLU A 206 9.15 -8.44 -7.64
N LEU A 207 10.35 -7.96 -7.29
CA LEU A 207 10.57 -6.73 -6.52
C LEU A 207 10.52 -5.45 -7.36
N LEU A 208 10.68 -5.56 -8.67
CA LEU A 208 10.63 -4.43 -9.61
C LEU A 208 9.68 -4.74 -10.77
N PRO A 209 8.37 -4.90 -10.48
CA PRO A 209 7.39 -5.10 -11.53
C PRO A 209 7.32 -3.85 -12.43
N ASN A 210 6.91 -4.09 -13.69
CA ASN A 210 6.59 -3.02 -14.62
C ASN A 210 5.53 -2.11 -14.00
N LEU A 211 5.72 -0.81 -14.15
CA LEU A 211 4.74 0.17 -13.68
C LEU A 211 3.44 -0.05 -14.45
N HIS A 212 2.38 -0.36 -13.71
CA HIS A 212 1.03 -0.34 -14.23
C HIS A 212 0.26 0.71 -13.45
N VAL A 213 -0.29 1.69 -14.13
CA VAL A 213 -1.14 2.71 -13.52
C VAL A 213 -2.58 2.22 -13.62
N PRO A 214 -3.22 1.89 -12.49
CA PRO A 214 -4.63 1.52 -12.49
C PRO A 214 -5.46 2.71 -13.01
N SER A 215 -6.54 2.41 -13.73
CA SER A 215 -7.43 3.44 -14.28
C SER A 215 -7.95 4.38 -13.18
N GLU A 216 -8.15 3.88 -11.96
CA GLU A 216 -8.58 4.65 -10.80
C GLU A 216 -7.57 5.72 -10.39
N ILE A 217 -6.26 5.44 -10.50
CA ILE A 217 -5.21 6.41 -10.17
C ILE A 217 -5.15 7.50 -11.23
N ALA A 218 -5.25 7.12 -12.51
CA ALA A 218 -5.35 8.09 -13.61
C ALA A 218 -6.60 8.99 -13.47
N ALA A 219 -7.70 8.42 -12.96
CA ALA A 219 -8.93 9.13 -12.66
C ALA A 219 -8.78 10.14 -11.54
N GLN A 220 -8.15 9.72 -10.44
CA GLN A 220 -7.86 10.59 -9.30
C GLN A 220 -6.92 11.73 -9.69
N ALA A 221 -5.90 11.46 -10.50
CA ALA A 221 -4.99 12.49 -11.01
C ALA A 221 -5.72 13.49 -11.90
N THR A 222 -6.60 13.01 -12.80
CA THR A 222 -7.45 13.86 -13.65
C THR A 222 -8.36 14.75 -12.82
N LEU A 223 -9.08 14.17 -11.86
CA LEU A 223 -9.96 14.91 -10.96
C LEU A 223 -9.18 15.94 -10.12
N ALA A 224 -7.98 15.59 -9.65
CA ALA A 224 -7.13 16.51 -8.91
C ALA A 224 -6.70 17.73 -9.75
N LEU A 225 -6.36 17.54 -11.03
CA LEU A 225 -6.05 18.64 -11.94
C LEU A 225 -7.26 19.54 -12.18
N ILE A 226 -8.45 18.96 -12.39
CA ILE A 226 -9.68 19.72 -12.56
C ILE A 226 -9.97 20.59 -11.34
N LEU A 227 -9.90 20.01 -10.14
CA LEU A 227 -10.12 20.73 -8.89
C LEU A 227 -9.04 21.79 -8.64
N TYR A 228 -7.79 21.50 -9.03
CA TYR A 228 -6.71 22.47 -8.96
C TYR A 228 -7.00 23.67 -9.86
N ASP A 229 -7.37 23.46 -11.13
CA ASP A 229 -7.72 24.54 -12.06
C ASP A 229 -8.92 25.36 -11.58
N ASP A 230 -9.96 24.70 -11.04
CA ASP A 230 -11.15 25.35 -10.47
C ASP A 230 -10.79 26.23 -9.27
N THR A 231 -10.00 25.69 -8.33
CA THR A 231 -9.57 26.44 -7.15
C THR A 231 -8.65 27.60 -7.51
N HIS A 232 -7.76 27.41 -8.49
CA HIS A 232 -6.86 28.46 -8.94
C HIS A 232 -7.62 29.57 -9.67
N SER A 233 -8.59 29.21 -10.51
CA SER A 233 -9.50 30.12 -11.19
C SER A 233 -10.29 30.97 -10.19
N LEU A 234 -10.90 30.33 -9.18
CA LEU A 234 -11.61 31.02 -8.10
C LEU A 234 -10.71 32.00 -7.33
N GLN A 235 -9.49 31.57 -6.98
CA GLN A 235 -8.51 32.43 -6.32
C GLN A 235 -8.10 33.64 -7.18
N SER A 236 -7.99 33.46 -8.50
CA SER A 236 -7.70 34.54 -9.43
C SER A 236 -8.86 35.53 -9.56
N SER A 237 -10.11 35.03 -9.53
CA SER A 237 -11.32 35.85 -9.58
C SER A 237 -11.38 36.89 -8.45
N PHE A 238 -11.01 36.48 -7.22
CA PHE A 238 -10.97 37.40 -6.07
C PHE A 238 -10.02 38.59 -6.23
N LYS A 239 -9.08 38.55 -7.17
CA LYS A 239 -8.15 39.65 -7.47
C LYS A 239 -8.70 40.61 -8.53
N THR A 240 -9.83 40.29 -9.15
CA THR A 240 -10.46 41.12 -10.17
C THR A 240 -11.40 42.16 -9.55
N ASN A 241 -11.81 43.15 -10.33
CA ASN A 241 -12.78 44.15 -9.90
C ASN A 241 -14.21 43.60 -9.74
N ASP A 242 -14.49 42.41 -10.29
CA ASP A 242 -15.77 41.72 -10.16
C ASP A 242 -15.55 40.23 -9.82
N PRO A 243 -15.31 39.91 -8.53
CA PRO A 243 -15.05 38.54 -8.09
C PRO A 243 -16.19 37.54 -8.31
N PHE A 244 -17.41 38.03 -8.54
CA PHE A 244 -18.59 37.20 -8.76
C PHE A 244 -18.91 37.06 -10.26
N SER A 245 -18.06 37.60 -11.13
CA SER A 245 -18.25 37.49 -12.56
C SER A 245 -18.22 36.02 -13.00
N PRO A 246 -19.23 35.54 -13.74
CA PRO A 246 -19.19 34.18 -14.29
C PRO A 246 -18.11 34.02 -15.39
N PHE A 247 -17.48 35.12 -15.80
CA PHE A 247 -16.37 35.14 -16.75
C PHE A 247 -14.99 35.15 -16.07
N ALA A 248 -14.94 35.32 -14.75
CA ALA A 248 -13.69 35.32 -13.99
C ALA A 248 -13.26 33.90 -13.55
N THR A 249 -14.11 32.89 -13.77
CA THR A 249 -13.80 31.48 -13.54
C THR A 249 -13.85 30.69 -14.85
N GLU A 250 -12.95 29.73 -15.01
CA GLU A 250 -12.76 29.00 -16.27
C GLU A 250 -13.71 27.79 -16.38
N ILE A 251 -15.02 28.02 -16.40
CA ILE A 251 -16.04 26.96 -16.48
C ILE A 251 -16.18 26.31 -17.87
N GLY A 252 -15.49 26.82 -18.89
CA GLY A 252 -15.53 26.30 -20.27
C GLY A 252 -16.94 26.20 -20.87
N LEU A 253 -17.91 26.96 -20.34
CA LEU A 253 -19.32 26.89 -20.71
C LEU A 253 -19.52 27.40 -22.14
N ARG A 254 -20.14 26.56 -22.97
CA ARG A 254 -20.57 26.91 -24.32
C ARG A 254 -21.99 26.40 -24.55
N LEU A 255 -22.85 27.26 -25.10
CA LEU A 255 -24.22 26.87 -25.44
C LEU A 255 -24.21 25.73 -26.46
N ASN A 256 -25.03 24.70 -26.23
CA ASN A 256 -25.15 23.53 -27.10
C ASN A 256 -23.83 22.77 -27.35
N TYR A 257 -22.86 22.89 -26.44
CA TYR A 257 -21.60 22.18 -26.53
C TYR A 257 -21.27 21.56 -25.19
N THR A 258 -20.93 20.28 -25.23
CA THR A 258 -20.47 19.54 -24.07
C THR A 258 -18.94 19.59 -24.03
N LEU A 259 -18.40 20.30 -23.04
CA LEU A 259 -16.97 20.43 -22.85
C LEU A 259 -16.32 19.07 -22.60
N THR A 260 -15.44 18.65 -23.50
CA THR A 260 -14.56 17.49 -23.32
C THR A 260 -13.13 18.00 -23.19
N ARG A 261 -12.45 17.61 -22.12
CA ARG A 261 -11.02 17.84 -21.92
C ARG A 261 -10.29 16.51 -21.97
N THR A 262 -9.12 16.51 -22.60
CA THR A 262 -8.22 15.36 -22.65
C THR A 262 -6.97 15.70 -21.85
N PHE A 263 -6.70 14.91 -20.82
CA PHE A 263 -5.52 14.99 -19.97
C PHE A 263 -4.52 13.94 -20.44
N SER A 264 -3.25 14.31 -20.55
CA SER A 264 -2.18 13.38 -20.91
C SER A 264 -1.19 13.34 -19.76
N PHE A 265 -0.98 12.15 -19.19
CA PHE A 265 -0.03 11.88 -18.14
C PHE A 265 1.13 11.09 -18.74
N ASN A 266 2.35 11.53 -18.45
CA ASN A 266 3.54 10.76 -18.79
C ASN A 266 3.97 9.98 -17.55
N VAL A 267 3.99 8.65 -17.64
CA VAL A 267 4.36 7.75 -16.54
C VAL A 267 5.47 6.83 -17.00
N GLY A 268 6.70 7.13 -16.56
CA GLY A 268 7.87 6.40 -17.01
C GLY A 268 8.13 6.64 -18.50
N GLU A 269 7.92 5.60 -19.31
CA GLU A 269 8.03 5.68 -20.78
C GLU A 269 6.66 5.66 -21.47
N ASP A 270 5.56 5.52 -20.71
CA ASP A 270 4.21 5.40 -21.23
C ASP A 270 3.45 6.73 -21.18
N ASP A 271 2.70 7.04 -22.25
CA ASP A 271 1.76 8.16 -22.31
C ASP A 271 0.33 7.65 -22.05
N ILE A 272 -0.22 8.00 -20.88
CA ILE A 272 -1.59 7.70 -20.49
C ILE A 272 -2.47 8.88 -20.86
N LYS A 273 -3.39 8.67 -21.80
CA LYS A 273 -4.38 9.69 -22.18
C LYS A 273 -5.71 9.39 -21.52
N VAL A 274 -6.34 10.43 -20.99
CA VAL A 274 -7.63 10.28 -20.36
C VAL A 274 -8.56 11.44 -20.65
N GLU A 275 -9.83 11.13 -20.89
CA GLU A 275 -10.86 12.13 -21.16
C GLU A 275 -11.72 12.38 -19.90
N ASP A 276 -12.14 13.63 -19.71
CA ASP A 276 -12.95 14.14 -18.57
C ASP A 276 -14.32 13.43 -18.38
N ARG A 277 -14.68 12.46 -19.24
CA ARG A 277 -16.05 11.91 -19.32
C ARG A 277 -16.15 10.39 -19.35
N GLU A 278 -15.05 9.65 -19.36
CA GLU A 278 -15.06 8.18 -19.35
C GLU A 278 -14.94 7.62 -17.92
N TRP A 279 -15.61 8.23 -16.95
CA TRP A 279 -15.43 7.86 -15.54
C TRP A 279 -16.70 7.32 -14.90
N GLN A 280 -16.68 6.03 -14.61
CA GLN A 280 -17.58 5.41 -13.64
C GLN A 280 -16.72 4.95 -12.45
N PHE A 281 -16.84 5.67 -11.33
CA PHE A 281 -16.13 5.34 -10.09
C PHE A 281 -16.99 4.38 -9.27
N ASP A 282 -16.67 3.09 -9.30
CA ASP A 282 -17.12 2.16 -8.27
C ASP A 282 -16.19 2.30 -7.07
N ILE A 283 -16.62 3.05 -6.05
CA ILE A 283 -15.89 3.15 -4.79
C ILE A 283 -16.23 1.89 -3.98
N PRO A 284 -15.32 0.90 -3.86
CA PRO A 284 -15.61 -0.27 -3.05
C PRO A 284 -15.79 0.18 -1.59
N PRO A 285 -16.83 -0.28 -0.89
CA PRO A 285 -17.01 0.04 0.52
C PRO A 285 -15.79 -0.44 1.31
N THR A 286 -15.39 0.33 2.34
CA THR A 286 -14.24 -0.05 3.19
C THR A 286 -14.44 -1.47 3.74
N LYS A 287 -13.36 -2.25 3.92
CA LYS A 287 -13.43 -3.65 4.39
C LYS A 287 -14.22 -3.85 5.70
N PHE A 288 -14.39 -2.78 6.48
CA PHE A 288 -15.22 -2.74 7.68
C PHE A 288 -16.72 -2.52 7.35
N LEU A 289 -17.03 -1.61 6.43
CA LEU A 289 -18.38 -1.44 5.88
C LEU A 289 -18.85 -2.70 5.16
N SER A 290 -17.99 -3.38 4.39
CA SER A 290 -18.32 -4.63 3.72
C SER A 290 -18.69 -5.73 4.72
N LYS A 291 -18.03 -5.79 5.90
CA LYS A 291 -18.40 -6.71 6.99
C LYS A 291 -19.74 -6.36 7.66
N LEU A 292 -20.09 -5.07 7.74
CA LEU A 292 -21.38 -4.62 8.27
C LEU A 292 -22.53 -4.84 7.27
N THR A 293 -22.26 -4.76 5.97
CA THR A 293 -23.25 -5.02 4.91
C THR A 293 -23.37 -6.50 4.53
N ASN A 294 -22.43 -7.36 4.93
CA ASN A 294 -22.47 -8.82 4.68
C ASN A 294 -23.59 -9.57 5.43
N ASN A 295 -24.47 -8.88 6.15
CA ASN A 295 -25.72 -9.44 6.66
C ASN A 295 -26.90 -9.32 5.66
N GLN A 296 -26.68 -8.79 4.45
CA GLN A 296 -27.58 -9.03 3.34
C GLN A 296 -27.08 -10.24 2.57
N THR A 297 -27.84 -11.33 2.65
CA THR A 297 -27.68 -12.58 1.87
C THR A 297 -27.06 -12.31 0.51
N GLU A 298 -25.85 -12.83 0.27
CA GLU A 298 -25.23 -12.87 -1.06
C GLU A 298 -26.27 -13.36 -2.08
N LEU A 299 -26.75 -12.45 -2.93
CA LEU A 299 -27.56 -12.79 -4.08
C LEU A 299 -26.64 -13.52 -5.05
N ASP A 300 -26.62 -14.83 -4.95
CA ASP A 300 -26.00 -15.73 -5.91
C ASP A 300 -26.46 -15.30 -7.32
N PRO A 301 -25.56 -14.77 -8.18
CA PRO A 301 -25.93 -14.21 -9.49
C PRO A 301 -26.52 -15.25 -10.43
N CYS A 302 -26.38 -16.54 -10.09
CA CYS A 302 -27.00 -17.66 -10.76
C CYS A 302 -28.42 -17.97 -10.27
N LYS A 303 -28.98 -17.21 -9.32
CA LYS A 303 -30.35 -17.41 -8.81
C LYS A 303 -31.19 -16.15 -9.01
N ALA A 304 -32.26 -16.29 -9.79
CA ALA A 304 -33.30 -15.26 -9.88
C ALA A 304 -34.29 -15.46 -8.73
N LEU A 305 -34.34 -14.50 -7.81
CA LEU A 305 -35.27 -14.52 -6.67
C LEU A 305 -36.50 -13.65 -6.95
N SER A 306 -37.61 -13.94 -6.26
CA SER A 306 -38.78 -13.06 -6.29
C SER A 306 -38.50 -11.76 -5.52
N PRO A 307 -38.51 -10.58 -6.17
CA PRO A 307 -38.18 -9.32 -5.51
C PRO A 307 -39.25 -8.85 -4.51
N MET A 308 -40.47 -9.39 -4.65
CA MET A 308 -41.62 -9.07 -3.82
C MET A 308 -42.55 -10.29 -3.71
N PRO A 309 -43.41 -10.37 -2.69
CA PRO A 309 -44.49 -11.35 -2.65
C PRO A 309 -45.52 -11.07 -3.75
N GLY A 310 -45.94 -12.09 -4.49
CA GLY A 310 -46.87 -11.92 -5.60
C GLY A 310 -47.18 -13.24 -6.30
N PHE A 311 -47.91 -13.19 -7.41
CA PHE A 311 -48.19 -14.38 -8.22
C PHE A 311 -47.45 -14.35 -9.56
N VAL A 312 -47.07 -15.51 -10.07
CA VAL A 312 -46.36 -15.65 -11.34
C VAL A 312 -47.33 -15.43 -12.50
N GLY A 313 -47.18 -14.31 -13.21
CA GLY A 313 -48.02 -13.93 -14.34
C GLY A 313 -47.61 -14.60 -15.66
N LYS A 314 -46.31 -14.62 -15.95
CA LYS A 314 -45.75 -15.23 -17.17
C LYS A 314 -44.38 -15.84 -16.89
N LEU A 315 -44.07 -16.91 -17.61
CA LEU A 315 -42.76 -17.57 -17.59
C LEU A 315 -42.20 -17.56 -19.01
N PHE A 316 -40.98 -17.05 -19.20
CA PHE A 316 -40.35 -16.90 -20.52
C PHE A 316 -39.26 -17.93 -20.81
N VAL A 317 -38.87 -18.72 -19.81
CA VAL A 317 -37.76 -19.67 -19.90
C VAL A 317 -38.16 -21.05 -19.41
N ALA A 318 -37.62 -22.08 -20.06
CA ALA A 318 -37.70 -23.47 -19.68
C ALA A 318 -36.31 -24.01 -19.28
N LYS A 319 -36.30 -25.14 -18.58
CA LYS A 319 -35.06 -25.84 -18.25
C LYS A 319 -34.29 -26.21 -19.53
N GLY A 320 -33.02 -25.83 -19.60
CA GLY A 320 -32.13 -26.04 -20.75
C GLY A 320 -32.00 -24.84 -21.68
N ASP A 321 -32.80 -23.78 -21.50
CA ASP A 321 -32.70 -22.58 -22.34
C ASP A 321 -31.42 -21.80 -22.04
N THR A 322 -30.84 -21.22 -23.09
CA THR A 322 -29.70 -20.30 -22.98
C THR A 322 -30.20 -18.88 -22.85
N VAL A 323 -29.77 -18.18 -21.81
CA VAL A 323 -30.16 -16.79 -21.51
C VAL A 323 -28.93 -15.88 -21.47
N LYS A 324 -29.09 -14.64 -21.96
CA LYS A 324 -28.09 -13.58 -21.85
C LYS A 324 -28.41 -12.66 -20.67
N ILE A 325 -27.41 -11.92 -20.21
CA ILE A 325 -27.60 -10.83 -19.23
C ILE A 325 -28.73 -9.89 -19.69
N GLY A 326 -29.67 -9.61 -18.80
CA GLY A 326 -30.82 -8.74 -19.05
C GLY A 326 -32.04 -9.40 -19.69
N ASP A 327 -31.96 -10.67 -20.11
CA ASP A 327 -33.12 -11.39 -20.65
C ASP A 327 -34.22 -11.58 -19.61
N ALA A 328 -35.48 -11.48 -20.04
CA ALA A 328 -36.63 -11.66 -19.17
C ALA A 328 -36.83 -13.14 -18.83
N LEU A 329 -36.93 -13.46 -17.54
CA LEU A 329 -37.09 -14.83 -17.06
C LEU A 329 -38.54 -15.10 -16.64
N VAL A 330 -39.08 -14.26 -15.76
CA VAL A 330 -40.40 -14.42 -15.12
C VAL A 330 -41.06 -13.06 -14.92
N VAL A 331 -42.39 -12.98 -15.03
CA VAL A 331 -43.16 -11.82 -14.59
C VAL A 331 -43.87 -12.14 -13.29
N ILE A 332 -43.65 -11.31 -12.27
CA ILE A 332 -44.36 -11.37 -10.99
C ILE A 332 -45.37 -10.23 -10.92
N ASN A 333 -46.62 -10.58 -10.68
CA ASN A 333 -47.71 -9.63 -10.52
C ASN A 333 -47.99 -9.43 -9.03
N ALA A 334 -47.90 -8.18 -8.58
CA ALA A 334 -48.31 -7.77 -7.24
C ALA A 334 -49.01 -6.43 -7.31
N MET A 335 -50.08 -6.25 -6.52
CA MET A 335 -50.77 -4.96 -6.38
C MET A 335 -51.14 -4.29 -7.72
N LYS A 336 -51.65 -5.08 -8.69
CA LYS A 336 -52.01 -4.65 -10.07
C LYS A 336 -50.84 -4.13 -10.93
N MET A 337 -49.60 -4.38 -10.52
CA MET A 337 -48.40 -4.06 -11.30
C MET A 337 -47.64 -5.32 -11.68
N GLU A 338 -47.08 -5.33 -12.89
CA GLU A 338 -46.22 -6.41 -13.40
C GLU A 338 -44.75 -6.05 -13.17
N HIS A 339 -43.98 -6.94 -12.58
CA HIS A 339 -42.53 -6.80 -12.40
C HIS A 339 -41.79 -7.90 -13.16
N ILE A 340 -40.92 -7.51 -14.09
CA ILE A 340 -40.14 -8.44 -14.89
C ILE A 340 -38.84 -8.78 -14.16
N VAL A 341 -38.68 -10.03 -13.77
CA VAL A 341 -37.42 -10.58 -13.23
C VAL A 341 -36.51 -10.93 -14.41
N ARG A 342 -35.32 -10.33 -14.45
CA ARG A 342 -34.33 -10.48 -15.53
C ARG A 342 -33.10 -11.26 -15.09
N ALA A 343 -32.38 -11.84 -16.04
CA ALA A 343 -31.15 -12.58 -15.77
C ALA A 343 -29.98 -11.65 -15.37
N SER A 344 -29.36 -11.92 -14.22
CA SER A 344 -28.19 -11.18 -13.73
C SER A 344 -26.86 -11.69 -14.30
N THR A 345 -26.86 -12.86 -14.95
CA THR A 345 -25.70 -13.45 -15.62
C THR A 345 -26.15 -14.19 -16.88
N SER A 346 -25.28 -14.29 -17.89
CA SER A 346 -25.49 -15.21 -19.02
C SER A 346 -25.25 -16.65 -18.58
N GLY A 347 -26.04 -17.59 -19.09
CA GLY A 347 -25.94 -19.00 -18.70
C GLY A 347 -27.05 -19.89 -19.24
N ILE A 348 -27.09 -21.14 -18.77
CA ILE A 348 -28.13 -22.13 -19.11
C ILE A 348 -29.05 -22.31 -17.91
N VAL A 349 -30.36 -22.34 -18.15
CA VAL A 349 -31.36 -22.57 -17.10
C VAL A 349 -31.28 -24.00 -16.57
N GLU A 350 -30.81 -24.16 -15.34
CA GLU A 350 -30.70 -25.44 -14.64
C GLU A 350 -32.07 -25.94 -14.16
N SER A 351 -32.86 -25.04 -13.57
CA SER A 351 -34.18 -25.35 -13.06
C SER A 351 -35.06 -24.10 -12.96
N VAL A 352 -36.36 -24.33 -13.11
CA VAL A 352 -37.41 -23.35 -12.84
C VAL A 352 -38.26 -23.92 -11.70
N SER A 353 -38.38 -23.18 -10.61
CA SER A 353 -39.04 -23.60 -9.36
C SER A 353 -40.40 -22.94 -9.13
N CYS A 354 -41.03 -22.46 -10.21
CA CYS A 354 -42.34 -21.83 -10.19
C CYS A 354 -43.12 -22.10 -11.49
N SER A 355 -44.45 -22.15 -11.38
CA SER A 355 -45.38 -22.28 -12.50
C SER A 355 -46.27 -21.04 -12.64
N ILE A 356 -46.82 -20.81 -13.83
CA ILE A 356 -47.77 -19.70 -14.05
C ILE A 356 -48.98 -19.89 -13.11
N GLY A 357 -49.32 -18.85 -12.35
CA GLY A 357 -50.37 -18.87 -11.33
C GLY A 357 -49.88 -19.13 -9.90
N ASP A 358 -48.62 -19.53 -9.69
CA ASP A 358 -48.09 -19.78 -8.35
C ASP A 358 -47.98 -18.49 -7.53
N ASN A 359 -48.34 -18.57 -6.24
CA ASN A 359 -48.05 -17.51 -5.27
C ASN A 359 -46.65 -17.73 -4.66
N VAL A 360 -45.81 -16.70 -4.72
CA VAL A 360 -44.41 -16.75 -4.30
C VAL A 360 -44.14 -15.67 -3.25
N PRO A 361 -43.49 -16.00 -2.12
CA PRO A 361 -43.04 -15.00 -1.16
C PRO A 361 -41.79 -14.27 -1.68
N LYS A 362 -41.45 -13.14 -1.04
CA LYS A 362 -40.19 -12.43 -1.28
C LYS A 362 -39.01 -13.39 -1.07
N ASP A 363 -37.98 -13.25 -1.90
CA ASP A 363 -36.71 -13.98 -1.86
C ASP A 363 -36.80 -15.49 -2.18
N LYS A 364 -37.97 -16.00 -2.62
CA LYS A 364 -38.09 -17.36 -3.17
C LYS A 364 -37.30 -17.48 -4.48
N VAL A 365 -36.50 -18.54 -4.61
CA VAL A 365 -35.80 -18.88 -5.87
C VAL A 365 -36.82 -19.24 -6.95
N LEU A 366 -36.80 -18.52 -8.06
CA LEU A 366 -37.68 -18.73 -9.21
C LEU A 366 -36.97 -19.51 -10.32
N VAL A 367 -35.74 -19.10 -10.65
CA VAL A 367 -34.92 -19.72 -11.70
C VAL A 367 -33.48 -19.86 -11.22
N LYS A 368 -32.85 -21.00 -11.50
CA LYS A 368 -31.42 -21.23 -11.25
C LYS A 368 -30.69 -21.41 -12.59
N LEU A 369 -29.55 -20.75 -12.73
CA LEU A 369 -28.69 -20.75 -13.90
C LEU A 369 -27.38 -21.47 -13.61
N ILE A 370 -26.79 -22.06 -14.64
CA ILE A 370 -25.39 -22.51 -14.65
C ILE A 370 -24.62 -21.57 -15.57
N LYS A 371 -23.50 -21.00 -15.09
CA LYS A 371 -22.61 -20.17 -15.91
C LYS A 371 -22.12 -20.99 -17.11
N SER A 372 -22.34 -20.47 -18.31
CA SER A 372 -21.64 -20.96 -19.50
C SER A 372 -20.21 -20.41 -19.40
N ILE A 373 -19.21 -21.28 -19.29
CA ILE A 373 -17.81 -20.87 -19.41
C ILE A 373 -17.61 -20.57 -20.89
N SER A 374 -17.51 -19.28 -21.23
CA SER A 374 -17.05 -18.80 -22.52
C SER A 374 -15.88 -17.87 -22.29
#